data_AF-A0A250XK44-F1
#
_entry.id   AF-A0A250XK44-F1
#
_cell.length_a   1.000
_cell.length_b   1.000
_cell.length_c   1.000
_cell.angle_alpha   90.00
_cell.angle_beta   90.00
_cell.angle_gamma   90.00
#
_symmetry.space_group_name_H-M   'P 1'
#
loop_
_entity.id
_entity.type
_entity.pdbx_description
1 polymer ?
#
loop_
_entity_poly.entity_id
_entity_poly.type
_entity_poly.pdbx_seq_one_letter_code
_entity_poly.pdbx_strand_id
1 'polypeptide(L)'
;MPPGKRAVGSSHKQGKKPNKQHLRSKFESRHIDQVWEDIRKGPGQVHESGKSGPRGTTSKVELDEDVPGYGKFYCIACSRYFQSATAQADHDATKPHKRRVKMLMTTARPHNQRDADTAGGLGTADNGPKLRSADQMMVL
;
A
#
# COMPACT_ATOMS: atom_id res chain seq x y z
N MET A 1 62.76 -14.14 15.79
CA MET A 1 61.50 -14.43 15.08
C MET A 1 61.06 -13.18 14.34
N PRO A 2 60.85 -13.17 13.02
CA PRO A 2 60.36 -11.98 12.34
C PRO A 2 58.87 -11.75 12.67
N PRO A 3 58.44 -10.49 12.83
CA PRO A 3 57.05 -10.17 13.14
C PRO A 3 56.12 -10.58 12.00
N GLY A 4 55.08 -11.34 12.34
CA GLY A 4 54.09 -11.86 11.40
C GLY A 4 53.36 -10.72 10.67
N LYS A 5 53.36 -10.78 9.33
CA LYS A 5 52.64 -9.85 8.47
C LYS A 5 51.14 -10.03 8.71
N ARG A 6 50.47 -9.06 9.32
CA ARG A 6 49.00 -9.08 9.46
C ARG A 6 48.40 -8.91 8.06
N ALA A 7 47.70 -9.93 7.56
CA ALA A 7 46.96 -9.84 6.32
C ALA A 7 45.81 -8.83 6.47
N VAL A 8 45.93 -7.66 5.85
CA VAL A 8 44.83 -6.72 5.70
C VAL A 8 43.95 -7.26 4.57
N GLY A 9 42.93 -8.05 4.93
CA GLY A 9 41.92 -8.47 3.97
C GLY A 9 41.21 -7.24 3.40
N SER A 10 41.35 -6.99 2.10
CA SER A 10 40.52 -6.02 1.39
C SER A 10 39.09 -6.53 1.36
N SER A 11 38.29 -6.15 2.35
CA SER A 11 36.85 -6.39 2.32
C SER A 11 36.23 -5.35 1.38
N HIS A 12 36.21 -5.66 0.08
CA HIS A 12 35.40 -4.91 -0.87
C HIS A 12 33.93 -5.08 -0.47
N LYS A 13 33.41 -4.13 0.32
CA LYS A 13 31.97 -3.98 0.51
C LYS A 13 31.38 -3.63 -0.85
N GLN A 14 30.91 -4.64 -1.57
CA GLN A 14 30.11 -4.40 -2.77
C GLN A 14 28.88 -3.62 -2.33
N GLY A 15 28.90 -2.30 -2.57
CA GLY A 15 27.72 -1.47 -2.42
C GLY A 15 26.65 -2.05 -3.33
N LYS A 16 25.65 -2.72 -2.75
CA LYS A 16 24.56 -3.34 -3.51
C LYS A 16 23.74 -2.22 -4.14
N LYS A 17 24.14 -1.77 -5.32
CA LYS A 17 23.25 -1.01 -6.20
C LYS A 17 22.04 -1.91 -6.45
N PRO A 18 20.81 -1.39 -6.33
CA PRO A 18 19.64 -2.23 -6.53
C PRO A 18 19.65 -2.75 -7.99
N ASN A 19 19.74 -4.06 -8.17
CA ASN A 19 19.60 -4.69 -9.48
C ASN A 19 18.17 -4.43 -10.01
N LYS A 20 18.01 -4.35 -11.33
CA LYS A 20 16.71 -4.30 -12.03
C LYS A 20 15.66 -5.25 -11.42
N GLN A 21 16.04 -6.48 -11.06
CA GLN A 21 15.13 -7.45 -10.43
C GLN A 21 14.57 -6.94 -9.08
N HIS A 22 15.40 -6.32 -8.26
CA HIS A 22 15.00 -5.75 -6.96
C HIS A 22 14.13 -4.50 -7.10
N LEU A 23 14.39 -3.68 -8.13
CA LEU A 23 13.52 -2.54 -8.43
C LEU A 23 12.16 -3.02 -8.93
N ARG A 24 12.15 -4.04 -9.81
CA ARG A 24 10.91 -4.61 -10.35
C ARG A 24 10.05 -5.23 -9.26
N SER A 25 10.63 -5.97 -8.30
CA SER A 25 9.85 -6.53 -7.19
C SER A 25 9.22 -5.46 -6.30
N LYS A 26 9.86 -4.30 -6.14
CA LYS A 26 9.26 -3.15 -5.46
C LYS A 26 8.11 -2.52 -6.24
N PHE A 27 8.23 -2.45 -7.56
CA PHE A 27 7.17 -1.94 -8.44
C PHE A 27 5.97 -2.90 -8.53
N GLU A 28 6.20 -4.21 -8.51
CA GLU A 28 5.10 -5.18 -8.55
C GLU A 28 4.36 -5.29 -7.19
N SER A 29 4.98 -4.80 -6.12
CA SER A 29 4.34 -4.79 -4.80
C SER A 29 3.18 -3.79 -4.75
N ARG A 30 2.17 -4.05 -3.91
CA ARG A 30 1.05 -3.11 -3.73
C ARG A 30 1.58 -1.73 -3.35
N HIS A 31 1.21 -0.77 -4.19
CA HIS A 31 1.64 0.61 -4.04
C HIS A 31 0.92 1.31 -2.89
N ILE A 32 1.54 2.39 -2.43
CA ILE A 32 1.12 3.13 -1.22
C ILE A 32 -0.24 3.81 -1.38
N ASP A 33 -0.58 4.26 -2.58
CA ASP A 33 -1.86 4.82 -2.97
C ASP A 33 -2.99 3.78 -2.85
N GLN A 34 -2.77 2.57 -3.35
CA GLN A 34 -3.74 1.49 -3.27
C GLN A 34 -4.01 1.08 -1.81
N VAL A 35 -2.95 0.96 -1.00
CA VAL A 35 -3.06 0.66 0.43
C VAL A 35 -3.73 1.80 1.20
N TRP A 36 -3.46 3.05 0.82
CA TRP A 36 -4.06 4.23 1.45
C TRP A 36 -5.59 4.25 1.25
N GLU A 37 -6.07 3.90 0.06
CA GLU A 37 -7.51 3.80 -0.22
C GLU A 37 -8.15 2.65 0.57
N ASP A 38 -7.54 1.46 0.58
CA ASP A 38 -8.11 0.27 1.24
C ASP A 38 -8.25 0.44 2.76
N ILE A 39 -7.30 1.11 3.40
CA ILE A 39 -7.34 1.36 4.86
C ILE A 39 -8.52 2.24 5.26
N ARG A 40 -8.97 3.15 4.38
CA ARG A 40 -10.07 4.08 4.64
C ARG A 40 -11.44 3.49 4.32
N LYS A 41 -11.49 2.40 3.54
CA LYS A 41 -12.73 1.68 3.29
C LYS A 41 -13.15 0.97 4.58
N GLY A 42 -14.39 1.23 5.02
CA GLY A 42 -14.96 0.56 6.19
C GLY A 42 -15.06 -0.96 5.99
N PRO A 43 -15.11 -1.76 7.06
CA PRO A 43 -15.06 -3.22 7.00
C PRO A 43 -16.15 -3.87 6.13
N GLY A 44 -17.29 -3.20 5.95
CA GLY A 44 -18.38 -3.64 5.06
C GLY A 44 -18.14 -3.42 3.56
N GLN A 45 -17.22 -2.52 3.18
CA GLN A 45 -16.82 -2.30 1.78
C GLN A 45 -15.62 -3.15 1.35
N VAL A 46 -14.93 -3.76 2.32
CA VAL A 46 -13.79 -4.64 2.07
C VAL A 46 -14.24 -6.10 1.94
N HIS A 47 -15.50 -6.42 2.27
CA HIS A 47 -16.02 -7.80 2.31
C HIS A 47 -17.51 -7.84 1.95
N GLU A 48 -17.85 -7.68 0.67
CA GLU A 48 -19.24 -7.87 0.23
C GLU A 48 -19.52 -9.38 0.02
N SER A 49 -20.15 -9.96 1.04
CA SER A 49 -21.00 -11.16 1.06
C SER A 49 -20.50 -12.48 0.42
N GLY A 50 -20.23 -13.48 1.28
CA GLY A 50 -20.59 -14.88 0.99
C GLY A 50 -19.50 -15.95 1.12
N LYS A 51 -18.21 -15.59 1.23
CA LYS A 51 -17.10 -16.56 1.44
C LYS A 51 -16.06 -15.97 2.38
N SER A 52 -15.62 -16.75 3.39
CA SER A 52 -14.67 -16.34 4.43
C SER A 52 -13.22 -16.42 3.92
N GLY A 53 -12.83 -15.50 3.04
CA GLY A 53 -11.45 -15.37 2.55
C GLY A 53 -10.60 -14.30 3.26
N PRO A 54 -9.38 -14.04 2.78
CA PRO A 54 -8.39 -13.15 3.40
C PRO A 54 -8.92 -11.75 3.77
N ARG A 55 -8.84 -11.40 5.06
CA ARG A 55 -9.27 -10.07 5.56
C ARG A 55 -8.32 -8.98 5.09
N GLY A 56 -8.69 -8.20 4.07
CA GLY A 56 -8.01 -6.93 3.77
C GLY A 56 -7.67 -6.60 2.31
N THR A 57 -8.25 -7.29 1.34
CA THR A 57 -8.27 -6.80 -0.05
C THR A 57 -9.69 -6.45 -0.45
N THR A 58 -9.86 -5.46 -1.33
CA THR A 58 -11.15 -4.99 -1.83
C THR A 58 -11.80 -5.94 -2.85
N SER A 59 -11.18 -7.09 -3.10
CA SER A 59 -11.67 -8.13 -3.99
C SER A 59 -12.35 -9.24 -3.18
N LYS A 60 -13.39 -9.86 -3.74
CA LYS A 60 -13.99 -11.09 -3.21
C LYS A 60 -12.97 -12.21 -3.36
N VAL A 61 -12.40 -12.70 -2.26
CA VAL A 61 -11.39 -13.77 -2.31
C VAL A 61 -11.91 -15.00 -1.58
N GLU A 62 -11.76 -16.16 -2.22
CA GLU A 62 -12.05 -17.46 -1.63
C GLU A 62 -10.88 -17.89 -0.74
N LEU A 63 -11.03 -18.90 0.12
CA LEU A 63 -9.86 -19.42 0.84
C LEU A 63 -8.86 -19.98 -0.20
N ASP A 64 -7.71 -19.32 -0.32
CA ASP A 64 -6.71 -19.62 -1.33
C ASP A 64 -5.62 -20.52 -0.73
N GLU A 65 -5.49 -21.74 -1.25
CA GLU A 65 -4.53 -22.75 -0.77
C GLU A 65 -3.07 -22.36 -1.08
N ASP A 66 -2.85 -21.52 -2.10
CA ASP A 66 -1.51 -21.09 -2.51
C ASP A 66 -0.95 -19.97 -1.61
N VAL A 67 -1.79 -19.42 -0.71
CA VAL A 67 -1.45 -18.28 0.15
C VAL A 67 -1.27 -18.73 1.61
N PRO A 68 -0.25 -18.21 2.33
CA PRO A 68 -0.04 -18.54 3.73
C PRO A 68 -1.32 -18.35 4.58
N GLY A 69 -1.61 -19.33 5.43
CA GLY A 69 -2.78 -19.29 6.31
C GLY A 69 -4.12 -19.34 5.57
N TYR A 70 -4.15 -19.84 4.33
CA TYR A 70 -5.31 -19.83 3.44
C TYR A 70 -5.85 -18.41 3.19
N GLY A 71 -4.96 -17.42 3.28
CA GLY A 71 -5.29 -16.00 3.26
C GLY A 71 -5.84 -15.42 4.56
N LYS A 72 -6.26 -16.23 5.54
CA LYS A 72 -7.04 -15.76 6.72
C LYS A 72 -6.38 -14.63 7.51
N PHE A 73 -5.05 -14.62 7.61
CA PHE A 73 -4.28 -13.65 8.41
C PHE A 73 -3.52 -12.68 7.51
N TYR A 74 -4.10 -11.49 7.28
CA TYR A 74 -3.52 -10.49 6.38
C TYR A 74 -3.45 -9.10 7.00
N CYS A 75 -2.31 -8.43 6.81
CA CYS A 75 -2.12 -7.05 7.22
C CYS A 75 -2.25 -6.11 6.01
N ILE A 76 -3.26 -5.25 6.02
CA ILE A 76 -3.54 -4.27 4.95
C ILE A 76 -2.38 -3.28 4.80
N ALA A 77 -1.91 -2.71 5.91
CA ALA A 77 -0.88 -1.68 5.91
C ALA A 77 0.44 -2.17 5.30
N CYS A 78 0.79 -3.44 5.53
CA CYS A 78 2.03 -4.05 5.07
C CYS A 78 1.86 -4.95 3.85
N SER A 79 0.63 -5.10 3.34
CA SER A 79 0.27 -5.97 2.21
C SER A 79 0.91 -7.36 2.29
N ARG A 80 0.78 -8.03 3.45
CA ARG A 80 1.46 -9.30 3.74
C ARG A 80 0.53 -10.30 4.41
N TYR A 81 0.63 -11.56 3.97
CA TYR A 81 -0.02 -12.71 4.57
C TYR A 81 0.84 -13.38 5.65
N PHE A 82 0.18 -13.96 6.64
CA PHE A 82 0.77 -14.68 7.76
C PHE A 82 0.18 -16.08 7.87
N GLN A 83 0.95 -17.00 8.44
CA GLN A 83 0.52 -18.38 8.65
C GLN A 83 -0.49 -18.56 9.79
N SER A 84 -0.45 -17.69 10.81
CA SER A 84 -1.25 -17.79 12.04
C SER A 84 -1.66 -16.42 12.58
N ALA A 85 -2.70 -16.41 13.43
CA ALA A 85 -3.14 -15.20 14.15
C ALA A 85 -2.04 -14.65 15.07
N THR A 86 -1.28 -15.53 15.71
CA THR A 86 -0.15 -15.13 16.59
C THR A 86 0.94 -14.41 15.81
N ALA A 87 1.33 -14.92 14.64
CA ALA A 87 2.33 -14.28 13.79
C ALA A 87 1.87 -12.91 13.27
N GLN A 88 0.58 -12.74 13.01
CA GLN A 88 0.00 -11.45 12.66
C GLN A 88 0.04 -10.47 13.85
N ALA A 89 -0.35 -10.92 15.04
CA ALA A 89 -0.30 -10.08 16.25
C ALA A 89 1.13 -9.62 16.59
N ASP A 90 2.10 -10.53 16.48
CA ASP A 90 3.52 -10.20 16.66
C ASP A 90 3.99 -9.17 15.63
N HIS A 91 3.56 -9.30 14.37
CA HIS A 91 3.83 -8.33 13.33
C HIS A 91 3.26 -6.94 13.66
N ASP A 92 2.01 -6.88 14.10
CA ASP A 92 1.31 -5.63 14.43
C ASP A 92 2.00 -4.90 15.62
N ALA A 93 2.60 -5.66 16.54
CA ALA A 93 3.37 -5.12 17.64
C ALA A 93 4.70 -4.46 17.22
N THR A 94 5.24 -4.82 16.05
CA THR A 94 6.57 -4.36 15.61
C THR A 94 6.61 -2.86 15.26
N LYS A 95 7.76 -2.23 15.52
CA LYS A 95 8.05 -0.84 15.16
C LYS A 95 7.81 -0.52 13.66
N PRO A 96 8.27 -1.32 12.67
CA PRO A 96 8.04 -1.02 11.26
C PRO A 96 6.56 -0.96 10.90
N HIS A 97 5.75 -1.90 11.41
CA HIS A 97 4.30 -1.88 11.19
C HIS A 97 3.69 -0.59 11.73
N LYS A 98 3.93 -0.27 13.00
CA LYS A 98 3.40 0.94 13.66
C LYS A 98 3.78 2.23 12.92
N ARG A 99 5.01 2.31 12.40
CA ARG A 99 5.45 3.45 11.57
C ARG A 99 4.67 3.55 10.26
N ARG A 100 4.45 2.41 9.59
CA ARG A 100 3.71 2.36 8.33
C ARG A 100 2.24 2.69 8.51
N VAL A 101 1.59 2.19 9.57
CA VAL A 101 0.22 2.57 9.92
C VAL A 101 0.12 4.06 10.20
N LYS A 102 1.01 4.62 11.03
CA LYS A 102 1.02 6.06 11.30
C LYS A 102 1.14 6.85 10.00
N MET A 103 2.12 6.53 9.15
CA MET A 103 2.28 7.17 7.84
C MET A 103 0.99 7.11 7.00
N LEU A 104 0.39 5.92 6.85
CA LEU A 104 -0.81 5.76 6.02
C LEU A 104 -2.03 6.52 6.55
N MET A 105 -2.14 6.69 7.87
CA MET A 105 -3.23 7.40 8.52
C MET A 105 -3.04 8.92 8.56
N THR A 106 -1.81 9.38 8.81
CA THR A 106 -1.53 10.82 9.01
C THR A 106 -1.23 11.55 7.71
N THR A 107 -0.76 10.87 6.68
CA THR A 107 -0.37 11.52 5.42
C THR A 107 -1.62 11.83 4.58
N ALA A 108 -1.58 12.98 3.90
CA ALA A 108 -2.54 13.35 2.86
C ALA A 108 -2.60 12.28 1.75
N ARG A 109 -3.60 12.38 0.86
CA ARG A 109 -3.74 11.42 -0.24
C ARG A 109 -2.41 11.32 -1.02
N PRO A 110 -1.87 10.10 -1.22
CA PRO A 110 -0.70 9.90 -2.05
C PRO A 110 -0.96 10.44 -3.46
N HIS A 111 0.11 10.94 -4.08
CA HIS A 111 0.06 11.44 -5.44
C HIS A 111 -0.57 10.40 -6.38
N ASN A 112 -1.56 10.83 -7.15
CA ASN A 112 -2.20 9.98 -8.15
C ASN A 112 -2.20 10.62 -9.54
N GLN A 113 -2.78 9.91 -10.51
CA GLN A 113 -2.81 10.36 -11.89
C GLN A 113 -3.50 11.72 -12.06
N ARG A 114 -4.58 11.99 -11.32
CA ARG A 114 -5.29 13.28 -11.41
C ARG A 114 -4.41 14.45 -10.97
N ASP A 115 -3.58 14.23 -9.97
CA ASP A 115 -2.64 15.24 -9.48
C ASP A 115 -1.59 15.55 -10.56
N ALA A 116 -1.10 14.52 -11.27
CA ALA A 116 -0.21 14.68 -12.42
C ALA A 116 -0.88 15.38 -13.62
N ASP A 117 -2.11 14.98 -13.97
CA ASP A 117 -2.86 15.57 -15.08
C ASP A 117 -3.13 17.06 -14.80
N THR A 118 -3.49 17.40 -13.56
CA THR A 118 -3.69 18.79 -13.12
C THR A 118 -2.40 19.59 -13.21
N ALA A 119 -1.28 19.05 -12.74
CA ALA A 119 0.03 19.70 -12.84
C ALA A 119 0.50 19.86 -14.31
N GLY A 120 0.09 18.95 -15.20
CA GLY A 120 0.36 19.00 -16.63
C GLY A 120 -0.61 19.87 -17.43
N GLY A 121 -1.56 20.56 -16.80
CA GLY A 121 -2.55 21.41 -17.47
C GLY A 121 -3.69 20.64 -18.17
N LEU A 122 -3.82 19.34 -17.90
CA LEU A 122 -4.90 18.47 -18.37
C LEU A 122 -6.00 18.26 -17.31
N GLY A 123 -6.01 19.10 -16.28
CA GLY A 123 -7.04 19.08 -15.23
C GLY A 123 -8.45 19.27 -15.81
N THR A 124 -9.46 18.83 -15.07
CA THR A 124 -10.86 19.07 -15.44
C THR A 124 -11.08 20.54 -15.73
N ALA A 125 -11.54 20.86 -16.94
CA ALA A 125 -11.91 22.22 -17.29
C ALA A 125 -12.93 22.71 -16.25
N ASP A 126 -12.59 23.80 -15.56
CA ASP A 126 -13.56 24.59 -14.80
C ASP A 126 -14.46 25.30 -15.81
N ASN A 127 -15.31 24.50 -16.47
CA ASN A 127 -16.46 25.00 -17.19
C ASN A 127 -17.34 25.58 -16.09
N GLY A 128 -17.13 26.88 -15.80
CA GLY A 128 -17.72 27.58 -14.67
C GLY A 128 -19.23 27.34 -14.51
N PRO A 129 -19.84 27.85 -13.42
CA PRO A 129 -21.19 27.48 -13.02
C PRO A 129 -22.14 27.42 -14.21
N LYS A 130 -22.82 26.26 -14.38
CA LYS A 130 -23.72 26.01 -15.51
C LYS A 130 -24.66 27.19 -15.64
N LEU A 131 -24.62 27.88 -16.77
CA LEU A 131 -25.32 29.15 -16.96
C LEU A 131 -26.85 29.05 -16.82
N ARG A 132 -27.45 27.86 -16.68
CA ARG A 132 -28.88 27.63 -16.44
C ARG A 132 -29.14 26.33 -15.64
N SER A 133 -28.98 26.33 -14.32
CA SER A 133 -29.64 25.35 -13.45
C SER A 133 -31.03 25.88 -13.09
N ALA A 134 -32.07 25.12 -13.43
CA ALA A 134 -33.48 25.49 -13.39
C ALA A 134 -34.07 25.61 -11.97
N ASP A 135 -33.55 26.53 -11.15
CA ASP A 135 -34.07 26.87 -9.83
C ASP A 135 -34.36 28.38 -9.76
N GLN A 136 -35.11 28.88 -10.74
CA GLN A 136 -35.62 30.25 -10.78
C GLN A 136 -37.03 30.23 -11.37
N MET A 137 -37.94 29.47 -10.76
CA MET A 137 -39.38 29.52 -11.05
C MET A 137 -40.25 29.27 -9.81
N MET A 138 -39.88 29.83 -8.66
CA MET A 138 -40.81 29.91 -7.52
C MET A 138 -40.61 31.18 -6.69
N VAL A 139 -40.96 32.33 -7.27
CA VAL A 139 -41.42 33.51 -6.54
C VAL A 139 -42.58 34.11 -7.34
N LEU A 140 -43.80 33.72 -6.98
CA LEU A 140 -45.04 34.48 -7.14
C LEU A 140 -45.84 34.32 -5.85
#